data_AF-A0A943KBU8-F1
#
_entry.id   AF-A0A943KBU8-F1
#
_cell.length_a   1.000
_cell.length_b   1.000
_cell.length_c   1.000
_cell.angle_alpha   90.00
_cell.angle_beta   90.00
_cell.angle_gamma   90.00
#
_symmetry.space_group_name_H-M   'P 1'
#
loop_
_entity.id
_entity.type
_entity.pdbx_description
1 polymer ?
#
loop_
_entity_poly.entity_id
_entity_poly.type
_entity_poly.pdbx_seq_one_letter_code
_entity_poly.pdbx_strand_id
1 'polypeptide(L)'
;MTPREKLLLRLSSAQFARWELHMYLDTHPNDMQAIAMEKKYAEMASALVEEYESKYGPLSPRSGVAAEWLQNPWPWDYTREGN
;
A
#
# COMPACT_ATOMS: atom_id res chain seq x y z
N MET A 1 16.99 4.42 5.95
CA MET A 1 15.72 4.13 5.26
C MET A 1 16.02 3.60 3.86
N THR A 2 15.67 2.33 3.59
CA THR A 2 15.81 1.69 2.28
C THR A 2 14.83 2.30 1.25
N PRO A 3 15.07 2.15 -0.07
CA PRO A 3 14.10 2.59 -1.09
C PRO A 3 12.70 1.99 -0.88
N ARG A 4 12.64 0.72 -0.48
CA ARG A 4 11.40 0.01 -0.12
C ARG A 4 10.67 0.70 1.05
N GLU A 5 11.39 1.01 2.13
CA GLU A 5 10.82 1.70 3.30
C GLU A 5 10.34 3.10 2.97
N LYS A 6 11.06 3.86 2.12
CA LYS A 6 10.62 5.19 1.67
C LYS A 6 9.32 5.11 0.90
N LEU A 7 9.18 4.12 0.01
CA LEU A 7 7.97 3.95 -0.78
C LEU A 7 6.77 3.53 0.09
N LEU A 8 6.98 2.61 1.05
CA LEU A 8 5.96 2.25 2.03
C LEU A 8 5.53 3.44 2.90
N LEU A 9 6.48 4.27 3.33
CA LEU A 9 6.16 5.45 4.12
C LEU A 9 5.29 6.42 3.32
N ARG A 10 5.64 6.70 2.06
CA ARG A 10 4.85 7.57 1.18
C ARG A 10 3.44 7.03 0.96
N LEU A 11 3.32 5.72 0.72
CA LEU A 11 2.03 5.06 0.58
C LEU A 11 1.19 5.19 1.85
N SER A 12 1.77 4.88 3.00
CA SER A 12 1.11 5.00 4.30
C SER A 12 0.66 6.43 4.60
N SER A 13 1.49 7.44 4.29
CA SER A 13 1.09 8.85 4.45
C SER A 13 -0.10 9.24 3.56
N ALA A 14 -0.14 8.78 2.31
CA ALA A 14 -1.27 9.03 1.41
C ALA A 14 -2.56 8.35 1.89
N GLN A 15 -2.46 7.10 2.35
CA GLN A 15 -3.60 6.36 2.93
C GLN A 15 -4.11 7.03 4.22
N PHE A 16 -3.22 7.50 5.08
CA PHE A 16 -3.58 8.22 6.29
C PHE A 16 -4.32 9.53 5.97
N ALA A 17 -3.78 10.34 5.05
CA ALA A 17 -4.43 11.59 4.63
C ALA A 17 -5.83 11.35 4.05
N ARG A 18 -6.00 10.29 3.25
CA ARG A 18 -7.30 9.87 2.74
C ARG A 18 -8.27 9.51 3.87
N TRP A 19 -7.80 8.74 4.86
CA TRP A 19 -8.62 8.31 6.00
C TRP A 19 -9.09 9.50 6.84
N GLU A 20 -8.19 10.44 7.15
CA GLU A 20 -8.53 11.66 7.88
C GLU A 20 -9.55 12.52 7.12
N LEU A 21 -9.41 12.65 5.80
CA LEU A 21 -10.39 13.37 4.97
C LEU A 21 -11.75 12.68 4.95
N HIS A 22 -11.79 11.35 4.93
CA HIS A 22 -13.03 10.60 5.03
C HIS A 22 -13.75 10.89 6.35
N MET A 23 -13.03 10.81 7.48
CA MET A 23 -13.56 11.15 8.81
C MET A 23 -14.02 12.61 8.90
N TYR A 24 -13.29 13.54 8.27
CA TYR A 24 -13.70 14.95 8.21
C TYR A 24 -15.02 15.12 7.44
N LEU A 25 -15.16 14.44 6.29
CA LEU A 25 -16.34 14.52 5.43
C LEU A 25 -17.60 13.95 6.09
N ASP A 26 -17.48 13.03 7.05
CA ASP A 26 -18.62 12.57 7.87
C ASP A 26 -19.31 13.73 8.60
N THR A 27 -18.56 14.78 8.96
CA THR A 27 -19.07 15.99 9.61
C THR A 27 -19.31 17.15 8.64
N HIS A 28 -18.63 17.17 7.49
CA HIS A 28 -18.69 18.24 6.48
C HIS A 28 -18.96 17.67 5.07
N PRO A 29 -20.13 17.05 4.83
CA PRO A 29 -20.36 16.25 3.61
C PRO A 29 -20.40 17.05 2.31
N ASN A 30 -20.58 18.37 2.39
CA ASN A 30 -20.67 19.27 1.23
C ASN A 30 -19.37 20.06 0.99
N ASP A 31 -18.29 19.77 1.72
CA ASP A 31 -17.00 20.41 1.50
C ASP A 31 -16.34 19.86 0.23
N MET A 32 -16.59 20.54 -0.89
CA MET A 32 -16.09 20.17 -2.20
C MET A 32 -14.55 20.17 -2.28
N GLN A 33 -13.87 20.96 -1.43
CA GLN A 33 -12.41 20.96 -1.40
C GLN A 33 -11.90 19.68 -0.74
N ALA A 34 -12.47 19.30 0.40
CA ALA A 34 -12.12 18.05 1.09
C ALA A 34 -12.44 16.81 0.23
N ILE A 35 -13.55 16.81 -0.50
CA ILE A 35 -13.90 15.74 -1.47
C ILE A 35 -12.82 15.64 -2.57
N ALA A 36 -12.42 16.77 -3.15
CA ALA A 36 -11.40 16.77 -4.19
C ALA A 36 -10.03 16.31 -3.65
N MET A 37 -9.69 16.67 -2.41
CA MET A 37 -8.47 16.19 -1.75
C MET A 37 -8.52 14.69 -1.47
N GLU A 38 -9.64 14.14 -0.99
CA GLU A 38 -9.79 12.71 -0.72
C GLU A 38 -9.55 11.91 -2.00
N LYS A 39 -10.17 12.33 -3.10
CA LYS A 39 -9.98 11.72 -4.42
C LYS A 39 -8.53 11.77 -4.87
N LYS A 40 -7.86 12.92 -4.71
CA LYS A 40 -6.44 13.07 -5.05
C LYS A 40 -5.55 12.11 -4.25
N TYR A 41 -5.80 11.96 -2.95
CA TYR A 41 -5.02 11.02 -2.12
C TYR A 41 -5.35 9.56 -2.43
N ALA A 42 -6.59 9.24 -2.82
CA ALA A 42 -6.98 7.92 -3.30
C ALA A 42 -6.23 7.54 -4.59
N GLU A 43 -6.16 8.46 -5.56
CA GLU A 43 -5.40 8.27 -6.80
C GLU A 43 -3.89 8.13 -6.51
N MET A 44 -3.34 8.99 -5.66
CA MET A 44 -1.93 8.90 -5.24
C MET A 44 -1.60 7.57 -4.55
N ALA A 45 -2.46 7.11 -3.64
CA ALA A 45 -2.26 5.83 -2.95
C ALA A 45 -2.31 4.67 -3.95
N SER A 46 -3.23 4.69 -4.91
CA SER A 46 -3.35 3.63 -5.93
C SER A 46 -2.09 3.56 -6.80
N ALA A 47 -1.59 4.70 -7.27
CA ALA A 47 -0.34 4.76 -8.05
C ALA A 47 0.89 4.27 -7.25
N LEU A 48 0.94 4.59 -5.95
CA LEU A 48 2.03 4.13 -5.07
C LEU A 48 1.95 2.62 -4.78
N VAL A 49 0.74 2.04 -4.71
CA VAL A 49 0.56 0.59 -4.62
C VAL A 49 1.09 -0.07 -5.90
N GLU A 50 0.69 0.39 -7.07
CA GLU A 50 1.19 -0.15 -8.35
C GLU A 50 2.71 -0.05 -8.48
N GLU A 51 3.29 1.09 -8.09
CA GLU A 51 4.75 1.28 -8.09
C GLU A 51 5.43 0.32 -7.11
N TYR A 52 4.85 0.09 -5.94
CA TYR A 52 5.42 -0.84 -4.97
C TYR A 52 5.33 -2.28 -5.46
N GLU A 53 4.16 -2.69 -5.92
CA GLU A 53 3.90 -4.09 -6.29
C GLU A 53 4.70 -4.52 -7.51
N SER A 54 4.88 -3.62 -8.49
CA SER A 54 5.76 -3.87 -9.63
C SER A 54 7.24 -4.06 -9.26
N LYS A 55 7.70 -3.50 -8.12
CA LYS A 55 9.10 -3.55 -7.68
C LYS A 55 9.39 -4.61 -6.62
N TYR A 56 8.43 -4.85 -5.72
CA TYR A 56 8.65 -5.61 -4.49
C TYR A 56 7.65 -6.74 -4.27
N GLY A 57 6.69 -6.92 -5.19
CA GLY A 57 5.64 -7.92 -5.07
C GLY A 57 4.41 -7.42 -4.31
N PRO A 58 3.36 -8.25 -4.22
CA PRO A 58 2.03 -7.84 -3.78
C PRO A 58 2.00 -7.33 -2.33
N LEU A 59 1.31 -6.22 -2.09
CA LEU A 59 1.07 -5.67 -0.75
C LEU A 59 -0.12 -6.31 -0.05
N SER A 60 -1.04 -6.90 -0.82
CA SER A 60 -2.21 -7.57 -0.28
C SER A 60 -2.45 -8.92 -0.97
N PRO A 61 -3.10 -9.88 -0.29
CA PRO A 61 -3.49 -11.14 -0.92
C PRO A 61 -4.41 -10.97 -2.14
N ARG A 62 -5.04 -9.81 -2.31
CA ARG A 62 -5.95 -9.51 -3.43
C ARG A 62 -5.22 -9.04 -4.69
N SER A 63 -3.98 -8.57 -4.58
CA SER A 63 -3.20 -8.02 -5.70
C SER A 63 -2.18 -9.01 -6.26
N GLY A 64 -1.85 -10.07 -5.53
CA GLY A 64 -0.97 -11.14 -6.02
C GLY A 64 -1.70 -12.16 -6.88
N VAL A 65 -0.96 -12.83 -7.77
CA VAL A 65 -1.43 -14.10 -8.34
C VAL A 65 -1.58 -15.04 -7.15
N ALA A 66 -2.83 -15.42 -6.83
CA ALA A 66 -3.20 -16.17 -5.64
C ALA A 66 -2.44 -17.51 -5.58
N ALA A 67 -1.21 -17.51 -5.04
CA ALA A 67 -0.36 -18.66 -4.69
C ALA A 67 1.16 -18.39 -4.80
N GLU A 68 1.65 -17.16 -4.98
CA GLU A 68 3.11 -16.92 -4.95
C GLU A 68 3.77 -17.39 -3.63
N TRP A 69 3.05 -17.30 -2.52
CA TRP A 69 3.46 -17.84 -1.22
C TRP A 69 3.40 -19.38 -1.11
N LEU A 70 2.77 -20.06 -2.07
CA LEU A 70 2.79 -21.52 -2.21
C LEU A 70 3.94 -21.99 -3.11
N GLN A 71 4.67 -21.09 -3.76
CA GLN A 71 5.82 -21.47 -4.58
C GLN A 71 7.03 -21.81 -3.70
N ASN A 72 7.69 -22.92 -4.03
CA ASN A 72 8.95 -23.30 -3.41
C ASN A 72 10.11 -22.47 -4.00
N PRO A 73 11.16 -22.20 -3.21
CA PRO A 73 11.30 -22.56 -1.79
C PRO A 73 10.48 -21.62 -0.90
N TRP A 74 9.95 -22.16 0.20
CA TRP A 74 9.27 -21.32 1.19
C TRP A 74 10.24 -20.34 1.82
N PRO A 75 9.77 -19.18 2.31
CA PRO A 75 10.63 -18.16 2.93
C PRO A 75 11.51 -18.67 4.10
N TRP A 76 11.12 -19.77 4.75
CA TRP A 76 11.88 -20.42 5.82
C TRP A 76 12.73 -21.62 5.36
N ASP A 77 12.57 -22.13 4.14
CA ASP A 77 13.40 -23.23 3.61
C ASP A 77 14.86 -22.82 3.43
N TYR A 78 15.14 -21.51 3.34
CA TYR A 78 16.49 -20.96 3.34
C TYR A 78 17.22 -21.09 4.70
N THR A 79 16.57 -21.63 5.74
CA THR A 79 17.19 -21.85 7.05
C THR A 79 17.56 -23.30 7.29
N ARG A 80 18.40 -23.92 6.42
CA ARG A 80 19.18 -25.11 6.78
C ARG A 80 20.29 -25.49 5.81
N GLU A 81 21.30 -24.62 5.64
CA GLU A 81 22.66 -25.09 5.34
C GLU A 81 23.66 -24.35 6.24
N GLY A 82 24.10 -25.03 7.30
CA GLY A 82 25.07 -24.48 8.24
C GLY A 82 25.25 -25.33 9.49
N ASN A 83 26.03 -26.42 9.34
CA ASN A 83 26.53 -27.40 10.33
C ASN A 83 25.55 -28.41 10.93
#